data_AF-A0A068V6N1-F1
#
_entry.id   AF-A0A068V6N1-F1
#
_cell.length_a   1.000
_cell.length_b   1.000
_cell.length_c   1.000
_cell.angle_alpha   90.00
_cell.angle_beta   90.00
_cell.angle_gamma   90.00
#
_symmetry.space_group_name_H-M   'P 1'
#
loop_
_entity.id
_entity.type
_entity.pdbx_description
1 polymer ?
#
loop_
_entity_poly.entity_id
_entity_poly.type
_entity_poly.pdbx_seq_one_letter_code
_entity_poly.pdbx_strand_id
1 'polypeptide(L)'
;MVQALNLILLTSSELSGLRDLLKQSLVTAAGKDLFLSLYASWCHSPMAIISLCLLAQTYQHASSVVQSLVEEDINVKFLVQLDKLIHLLETPTFAYLRLQLLEPGKYIWLLKALYGLLMLLPQQSASFKILRTRLKTVPPYSFSGEQLRIASSGIPYSLMNYTGSGSQISEDGVMHDDLQNPHNGINFGSRLQQFDQIQQQHRMHAKTQTQSRYSSTSSTKEVQRMEEPKRPSAAQELSRPPSRSLRRGPGQLQL
;
A
#
# COMPACT_ATOMS: atom_id res chain seq x y z
N MET A 1 -13.85 -9.18 0.05
CA MET A 1 -14.68 -8.77 -1.11
C MET A 1 -14.00 -7.67 -1.94
N VAL A 2 -13.68 -6.50 -1.36
CA VAL A 2 -13.05 -5.35 -2.09
C VAL A 2 -11.80 -5.74 -2.90
N GLN A 3 -10.90 -6.55 -2.34
CA GLN A 3 -9.69 -7.00 -3.05
C GLN A 3 -9.98 -7.85 -4.29
N ALA A 4 -10.99 -8.72 -4.21
CA ALA A 4 -11.40 -9.56 -5.33
C ALA A 4 -12.04 -8.69 -6.43
N LEU A 5 -12.87 -7.72 -6.04
CA LEU A 5 -13.44 -6.75 -6.98
C LEU A 5 -12.36 -5.92 -7.66
N ASN A 6 -11.36 -5.44 -6.92
CA ASN A 6 -10.24 -4.72 -7.50
C ASN A 6 -9.45 -5.58 -8.50
N LEU A 7 -9.17 -6.84 -8.13
CA LEU A 7 -8.50 -7.76 -9.04
C LEU A 7 -9.32 -7.99 -10.32
N ILE A 8 -10.61 -8.27 -10.20
CA ILE A 8 -11.52 -8.49 -11.33
C ILE A 8 -11.60 -7.24 -12.20
N LEU A 9 -11.75 -6.05 -11.60
CA LEU A 9 -11.77 -4.77 -12.31
C LEU A 9 -10.50 -4.57 -13.15
N LEU A 10 -9.35 -4.99 -12.65
CA LEU A 10 -8.07 -4.77 -13.29
C LEU A 10 -7.68 -5.86 -14.29
N THR A 11 -8.19 -7.09 -14.17
CA THR A 11 -7.77 -8.23 -15.01
C THR A 11 -8.83 -8.72 -15.99
N SER A 12 -10.13 -8.52 -15.71
CA SER A 12 -11.21 -9.04 -16.56
C SER A 12 -11.33 -8.25 -17.86
N SER A 13 -11.35 -8.94 -19.01
CA SER A 13 -11.58 -8.32 -20.33
C SER A 13 -12.93 -7.60 -20.42
N GLU A 14 -13.96 -8.16 -19.79
CA GLU A 14 -15.35 -7.68 -19.83
C GLU A 14 -15.53 -6.28 -19.25
N LEU A 15 -14.61 -5.84 -18.39
CA LEU A 15 -14.66 -4.55 -17.69
C LEU A 15 -13.81 -3.48 -18.36
N SER A 16 -13.41 -3.66 -19.62
CA SER A 16 -12.64 -2.67 -20.39
C SER A 16 -13.35 -1.32 -20.46
N GLY A 17 -14.63 -1.32 -20.84
CA GLY A 17 -15.44 -0.09 -20.88
C GLY A 17 -15.56 0.61 -19.52
N LEU A 18 -15.64 -0.16 -18.43
CA LEU A 18 -15.67 0.40 -17.07
C LEU A 18 -14.34 1.07 -16.70
N ARG A 19 -13.21 0.47 -17.09
CA ARG A 19 -11.88 1.08 -16.88
C ARG A 19 -11.72 2.36 -17.68
N ASP A 20 -12.23 2.41 -18.90
CA ASP A 20 -12.13 3.61 -19.72
C ASP A 20 -13.02 4.74 -19.18
N LEU A 21 -14.19 4.40 -18.65
CA LEU A 21 -15.04 5.35 -17.93
C LEU A 21 -14.36 5.89 -16.66
N LEU A 22 -13.61 5.05 -15.93
CA LEU A 22 -12.82 5.47 -14.77
C LEU A 22 -11.64 6.38 -15.12
N LYS A 23 -10.94 6.12 -16.23
CA LYS A 23 -9.91 7.02 -16.75
C LYS A 23 -10.47 8.41 -17.09
N GLN A 24 -11.73 8.45 -17.52
CA GLN A 24 -12.48 9.67 -17.83
C GLN A 24 -13.18 10.29 -16.61
N SER A 25 -12.90 9.82 -15.39
CA SER A 25 -13.53 10.35 -14.16
C SER A 25 -13.25 11.82 -13.88
N LEU A 26 -12.21 12.38 -14.49
CA LEU A 26 -11.90 13.81 -14.43
C LEU A 26 -12.64 14.67 -15.47
N VAL A 27 -13.29 14.04 -16.44
CA VAL A 27 -13.88 14.70 -17.61
C VAL A 27 -15.39 14.47 -17.68
N THR A 28 -15.85 13.26 -17.33
CA THR A 28 -17.24 12.84 -17.50
C THR A 28 -17.93 12.67 -16.14
N ALA A 29 -19.15 13.20 -16.02
CA ALA A 29 -19.96 13.09 -14.80
C ALA A 29 -20.22 11.62 -14.40
N ALA A 30 -20.56 10.75 -15.36
CA ALA A 30 -20.75 9.32 -15.10
C ALA A 30 -19.48 8.63 -14.57
N GLY A 31 -18.31 8.98 -15.09
CA GLY A 31 -17.02 8.48 -14.59
C GLY A 31 -16.69 8.98 -13.19
N LYS A 32 -17.02 10.25 -12.90
CA LYS A 32 -16.92 10.83 -11.57
C LYS A 32 -17.80 10.09 -10.56
N ASP A 33 -19.07 9.88 -10.87
CA ASP A 33 -20.01 9.22 -9.95
C ASP A 33 -19.61 7.77 -9.67
N LEU A 34 -19.14 7.06 -10.70
CA LEU A 34 -18.57 5.73 -10.55
C LEU A 34 -17.33 5.73 -9.66
N PHE A 35 -16.39 6.64 -9.91
CA PHE A 35 -15.19 6.77 -9.10
C PHE A 35 -15.54 7.04 -7.63
N LEU A 36 -16.47 7.96 -7.37
CA LEU A 36 -16.90 8.30 -6.01
C LEU A 36 -17.58 7.12 -5.30
N SER A 37 -18.42 6.37 -6.02
CA SER A 37 -19.11 5.19 -5.49
C SER A 37 -18.11 4.07 -5.13
N LEU A 38 -17.16 3.78 -6.03
CA LEU A 38 -16.10 2.82 -5.76
C LEU A 38 -15.20 3.28 -4.62
N TYR A 39 -14.79 4.54 -4.62
CA TYR A 39 -13.94 5.12 -3.58
C TYR A 39 -14.54 4.90 -2.18
N ALA A 40 -15.82 5.27 -1.98
CA ALA A 40 -16.49 5.13 -0.69
C ALA A 40 -16.52 3.68 -0.19
N SER A 41 -16.76 2.72 -1.09
CA SER A 41 -16.80 1.29 -0.74
C SER A 41 -15.40 0.66 -0.58
N TRP A 42 -14.37 1.25 -1.21
CA TRP A 42 -13.01 0.72 -1.23
C TRP A 42 -12.11 1.32 -0.16
N CYS A 43 -12.58 2.33 0.59
CA CYS A 43 -11.85 2.94 1.70
C CYS A 43 -11.39 1.94 2.76
N HIS A 44 -11.98 0.74 2.83
CA HIS A 44 -11.55 -0.33 3.73
C HIS A 44 -10.25 -1.04 3.29
N SER A 45 -9.73 -0.79 2.09
CA SER A 45 -8.48 -1.37 1.61
C SER A 45 -7.60 -0.30 0.95
N PRO A 46 -6.45 0.06 1.56
CA PRO A 46 -5.52 1.04 1.01
C PRO A 46 -5.08 0.72 -0.42
N MET A 47 -4.76 -0.55 -0.69
CA MET A 47 -4.27 -0.99 -2.01
C MET A 47 -5.33 -0.87 -3.10
N ALA A 48 -6.61 -1.05 -2.76
CA ALA A 48 -7.71 -0.84 -3.69
C ALA A 48 -7.89 0.65 -4.03
N ILE A 49 -7.77 1.54 -3.04
CA ILE A 49 -7.82 2.99 -3.28
C ILE A 49 -6.64 3.45 -4.13
N ILE A 50 -5.42 3.01 -3.83
CA ILE A 50 -4.23 3.39 -4.59
C ILE A 50 -4.36 2.91 -6.05
N SER A 51 -4.74 1.66 -6.28
CA SER A 51 -4.95 1.15 -7.64
C SER A 51 -6.08 1.86 -8.39
N LEU A 52 -7.18 2.20 -7.71
CA LEU A 52 -8.26 3.00 -8.28
C LEU A 52 -7.78 4.40 -8.69
N CYS A 53 -6.99 5.07 -7.85
CA CYS A 53 -6.45 6.39 -8.13
C CYS A 53 -5.44 6.36 -9.29
N LEU A 54 -4.59 5.32 -9.35
CA LEU A 54 -3.67 5.11 -10.47
C LEU A 54 -4.42 4.82 -11.77
N LEU A 55 -5.54 4.07 -11.71
CA LEU A 55 -6.40 3.78 -12.84
C LEU A 55 -7.09 5.05 -13.37
N ALA A 56 -7.64 5.85 -12.46
CA ALA A 56 -8.33 7.11 -12.75
C ALA A 56 -7.40 8.28 -13.08
N GLN A 57 -6.08 8.05 -13.09
CA GLN A 57 -5.04 9.07 -13.30
C GLN A 57 -5.04 10.21 -12.28
N THR A 58 -5.62 10.01 -11.10
CA THR A 58 -5.64 10.98 -10.00
C THR A 58 -4.35 10.86 -9.18
N TYR A 59 -3.20 11.08 -9.82
CA TYR A 59 -1.88 10.80 -9.22
C TYR A 59 -1.55 11.64 -8.00
N GLN A 60 -2.01 12.90 -7.98
CA GLN A 60 -1.83 13.77 -6.81
C GLN A 60 -2.50 13.16 -5.58
N HIS A 61 -3.76 12.72 -5.72
CA HIS A 61 -4.49 12.05 -4.64
C HIS A 61 -3.86 10.71 -4.27
N ALA A 62 -3.42 9.92 -5.26
CA ALA A 62 -2.70 8.67 -5.00
C ALA A 62 -1.45 8.90 -4.12
N SER A 63 -0.66 9.94 -4.42
CA SER A 63 0.50 10.30 -3.61
C SER A 63 0.10 10.69 -2.19
N SER A 64 -0.99 11.44 -1.98
CA SER A 64 -1.45 11.81 -0.65
C SER A 64 -1.92 10.59 0.16
N VAL A 65 -2.65 9.67 -0.48
CA VAL A 65 -3.07 8.40 0.15
C VAL A 65 -1.85 7.57 0.55
N VAL A 66 -0.84 7.43 -0.33
CA VAL A 66 0.39 6.70 0.00
C VAL A 66 1.13 7.32 1.20
N GLN A 67 1.13 8.65 1.31
CA GLN A 67 1.73 9.34 2.45
C GLN A 67 0.97 9.08 3.76
N SER A 68 -0.36 8.96 3.74
CA SER A 68 -1.11 8.65 4.97
C SER A 68 -0.92 7.21 5.46
N LEU A 69 -0.44 6.30 4.60
CA LEU A 69 -0.08 4.92 5.00
C LEU A 69 1.17 4.82 5.87
N VAL A 70 1.98 5.89 5.97
CA VAL A 70 3.18 5.89 6.82
C VAL A 70 2.83 5.64 8.29
N GLU A 71 1.64 6.06 8.71
CA GLU A 71 1.17 5.83 10.08
C GLU A 71 0.60 4.42 10.30
N GLU A 72 0.44 3.63 9.25
CA GLU A 72 -0.13 2.29 9.34
C GLU A 72 0.89 1.29 9.89
N ASP A 73 0.49 0.46 10.86
CA ASP A 73 1.35 -0.59 11.40
C ASP A 73 1.68 -1.59 10.27
N ILE A 74 2.94 -1.59 9.79
CA ILE A 74 3.40 -2.46 8.69
C ILE A 74 3.29 -3.93 9.12
N ASN A 75 2.16 -4.55 8.77
CA ASN A 75 1.87 -5.95 9.04
C ASN A 75 2.18 -6.81 7.80
N VAL A 76 2.42 -8.11 7.99
CA VAL A 76 2.61 -9.09 6.91
C VAL A 76 1.44 -9.07 5.92
N LYS A 77 0.20 -8.93 6.43
CA LYS A 77 -1.00 -8.84 5.56
C LYS A 77 -0.99 -7.60 4.66
N PHE A 78 -0.47 -6.48 5.16
CA PHE A 78 -0.32 -5.25 4.40
C PHE A 78 0.75 -5.45 3.31
N LEU A 79 1.90 -6.01 3.67
CA LEU A 79 3.00 -6.28 2.74
C LEU A 79 2.58 -7.22 1.60
N VAL A 80 1.83 -8.29 1.90
CA VAL A 80 1.31 -9.20 0.87
C VAL A 80 0.36 -8.49 -0.10
N GLN A 81 -0.46 -7.55 0.38
CA GLN A 81 -1.35 -6.78 -0.49
C GLN A 81 -0.58 -5.76 -1.33
N LEU A 82 0.44 -5.12 -0.74
CA LEU A 82 1.32 -4.21 -1.43
C LEU A 82 2.09 -4.94 -2.54
N ASP A 83 2.60 -6.14 -2.27
CA ASP A 83 3.24 -6.99 -3.27
C ASP A 83 2.30 -7.30 -4.44
N LYS A 84 1.04 -7.66 -4.15
CA LYS A 84 0.02 -7.88 -5.18
C LYS A 84 -0.25 -6.62 -5.99
N LEU A 85 -0.32 -5.46 -5.36
CA LEU A 85 -0.48 -4.18 -6.07
C LEU A 85 0.67 -3.93 -7.04
N ILE A 86 1.92 -4.14 -6.63
CA ILE A 86 3.08 -3.94 -7.53
C ILE A 86 3.03 -4.90 -8.72
N HIS A 87 2.68 -6.17 -8.49
CA HIS A 87 2.49 -7.12 -9.59
C HIS A 87 1.35 -6.68 -10.52
N LEU A 88 0.28 -6.09 -9.97
CA LEU A 88 -0.78 -5.52 -10.80
C LEU A 88 -0.27 -4.37 -11.67
N LEU A 89 0.64 -3.51 -11.21
CA LEU A 89 1.21 -2.44 -12.02
C LEU A 89 2.02 -2.96 -13.24
N GLU A 90 2.54 -4.19 -13.17
CA GLU A 90 3.19 -4.86 -14.30
C GLU A 90 2.20 -5.46 -15.32
N THR A 91 0.90 -5.55 -15.00
CA THR A 91 -0.12 -6.08 -15.91
C THR A 91 -0.39 -5.12 -17.09
N PRO A 92 -0.82 -5.61 -18.27
CA PRO A 92 -1.06 -4.78 -19.45
C PRO A 92 -2.06 -3.63 -19.21
N THR A 93 -3.00 -3.80 -18.28
CA THR A 93 -3.97 -2.76 -17.87
C THR A 93 -3.29 -1.45 -17.49
N PHE A 94 -2.10 -1.50 -16.88
CA PHE A 94 -1.32 -0.35 -16.47
C PHE A 94 -0.13 -0.03 -17.40
N ALA A 95 -0.12 -0.55 -18.63
CA ALA A 95 0.95 -0.24 -19.59
C ALA A 95 1.09 1.27 -19.84
N TYR A 96 -0.03 2.01 -19.82
CA TYR A 96 -0.01 3.46 -19.97
C TYR A 96 0.76 4.17 -18.84
N LEU A 97 0.74 3.67 -17.59
CA LEU A 97 1.53 4.25 -16.50
C LEU A 97 3.02 4.18 -16.81
N ARG A 98 3.48 3.04 -17.35
CA ARG A 98 4.88 2.85 -17.73
C ARG A 98 5.30 3.79 -18.84
N LEU A 99 4.42 4.08 -19.80
CA LEU A 99 4.67 5.09 -20.83
C LEU A 99 4.71 6.50 -20.23
N GLN A 100 3.80 6.82 -19.30
CA GLN A 100 3.79 8.11 -18.61
C GLN A 100 5.04 8.33 -17.74
N LEU A 101 5.69 7.25 -17.26
CA LEU A 101 6.96 7.36 -16.54
C LEU A 101 8.12 7.86 -17.42
N LEU A 102 8.04 7.80 -18.75
CA LEU A 102 9.04 8.43 -19.62
C LEU A 102 8.98 9.96 -19.59
N GLU A 103 7.88 10.55 -19.10
CA GLU A 103 7.67 12.00 -19.02
C GLU A 103 7.60 12.47 -17.56
N PRO A 104 8.71 12.42 -16.80
CA PRO A 104 8.72 12.76 -15.37
C PRO A 104 8.27 14.20 -15.10
N GLY A 105 8.53 15.15 -15.99
CA GLY A 105 8.09 16.54 -15.83
C GLY A 105 6.58 16.73 -15.85
N LYS A 106 5.84 15.88 -16.58
CA LYS A 106 4.36 15.94 -16.66
C LYS A 106 3.70 15.17 -15.53
N TYR A 107 4.31 14.07 -15.09
CA TYR A 107 3.71 13.14 -14.12
C TYR A 107 4.53 13.03 -12.83
N ILE A 108 4.94 14.17 -12.25
CA ILE A 108 5.71 14.22 -11.00
C ILE A 108 5.03 13.47 -9.84
N TRP A 109 3.70 13.56 -9.76
CA TRP A 109 2.93 12.96 -8.67
C TRP A 109 2.84 11.44 -8.79
N LEU A 110 2.85 10.91 -10.02
CA LEU A 110 2.93 9.47 -10.26
C LEU A 110 4.27 8.95 -9.75
N LEU A 111 5.36 9.64 -10.10
CA LEU A 111 6.70 9.29 -9.66
C LEU A 111 6.82 9.34 -8.13
N LYS A 112 6.30 10.40 -7.50
CA LYS A 112 6.24 10.54 -6.03
C LYS A 112 5.46 9.41 -5.37
N ALA A 113 4.30 9.04 -5.91
CA ALA A 113 3.51 7.93 -5.41
C ALA A 113 4.25 6.58 -5.53
N LEU A 114 4.87 6.29 -6.68
CA LEU A 114 5.60 5.04 -6.89
C LEU A 114 6.86 4.94 -6.03
N TYR A 115 7.64 6.02 -5.85
CA TYR A 115 8.73 6.02 -4.89
C TYR A 115 8.24 5.88 -3.45
N GLY A 116 7.09 6.46 -3.10
CA GLY A 116 6.44 6.24 -1.81
C GLY A 116 6.12 4.75 -1.58
N LEU A 117 5.50 4.09 -2.55
CA LEU A 117 5.25 2.64 -2.49
C LEU A 117 6.54 1.83 -2.39
N LEU A 118 7.60 2.23 -3.11
CA LEU A 118 8.91 1.59 -3.04
C LEU A 118 9.50 1.67 -1.63
N MET A 119 9.34 2.80 -0.94
CA MET A 119 9.85 3.01 0.41
C MET A 119 9.06 2.24 1.49
N LEU A 120 7.83 1.83 1.20
CA LEU A 120 7.03 0.98 2.09
C LEU A 120 7.39 -0.51 1.98
N LEU A 121 8.08 -0.93 0.92
CA LEU A 121 8.42 -2.33 0.67
C LEU A 121 9.71 -2.76 1.40
N PRO A 122 9.76 -4.00 1.93
CA PRO A 122 11.01 -4.58 2.42
C PRO A 122 12.01 -4.72 1.26
N GLN A 123 13.27 -4.31 1.50
CA GLN A 123 14.33 -4.28 0.47
C GLN A 123 14.57 -5.64 -0.22
N GLN A 124 14.32 -6.74 0.49
CA GLN A 124 14.53 -8.10 -0.02
C GLN A 124 13.34 -8.65 -0.83
N SER A 125 12.21 -7.95 -0.85
CA SER A 125 11.02 -8.40 -1.58
C SER A 125 11.24 -8.41 -3.10
N ALA A 126 10.58 -9.35 -3.79
CA ALA A 126 10.60 -9.40 -5.25
C ALA A 126 9.97 -8.14 -5.86
N SER A 127 8.87 -7.65 -5.28
CA SER A 127 8.17 -6.44 -5.72
C SER A 127 9.04 -5.20 -5.62
N PHE A 128 9.87 -5.08 -4.58
CA PHE A 128 10.85 -3.99 -4.48
C PHE A 128 11.82 -4.01 -5.68
N LYS A 129 12.33 -5.20 -6.05
CA LYS A 129 13.23 -5.34 -7.20
C LYS A 129 12.55 -4.97 -8.51
N ILE A 130 11.31 -5.42 -8.72
CA ILE A 130 10.50 -5.09 -9.91
C ILE A 130 10.34 -3.58 -10.03
N LEU A 131 9.77 -2.94 -9.00
CA LEU A 131 9.47 -1.52 -9.02
C LEU A 131 10.75 -0.67 -9.12
N ARG A 132 11.81 -1.03 -8.38
CA ARG A 132 13.12 -0.35 -8.48
C ARG A 132 13.71 -0.45 -9.88
N THR A 133 13.58 -1.60 -10.53
CA THR A 133 14.12 -1.80 -11.90
C THR A 133 13.38 -0.90 -12.88
N ARG A 134 12.05 -0.82 -12.80
CA ARG A 134 11.25 0.11 -13.61
C ARG A 134 11.64 1.56 -13.37
N LEU A 135 11.75 1.97 -12.12
CA LEU A 135 12.11 3.35 -11.79
C LEU A 135 13.55 3.69 -12.20
N LYS A 136 14.47 2.72 -12.23
CA LYS A 136 15.83 2.92 -12.77
C LYS A 136 15.87 3.10 -14.28
N THR A 137 14.91 2.53 -15.01
CA THR A 137 14.82 2.71 -16.47
C THR A 137 14.21 4.05 -16.89
N VAL A 138 13.68 4.83 -15.93
CA VAL A 138 13.19 6.18 -16.20
C VAL A 138 14.38 7.09 -16.49
N PRO A 139 14.35 7.87 -17.59
CA PRO A 139 15.44 8.79 -17.92
C PRO A 139 15.72 9.75 -16.75
N PRO A 140 17.00 9.99 -16.39
CA PRO A 140 17.36 10.89 -15.27
C PRO A 140 17.06 12.36 -15.56
N TYR A 141 16.60 12.70 -16.77
CA TYR A 141 16.21 14.04 -17.17
C TYR A 141 14.87 14.43 -16.53
N SER A 142 14.88 14.87 -15.27
CA SER A 142 13.93 15.84 -14.64
C SER A 142 14.07 15.91 -13.11
N PHE A 143 15.23 15.57 -12.52
CA PHE A 143 15.50 15.93 -11.12
C PHE A 143 16.16 17.32 -11.03
N SER A 144 15.71 18.28 -11.86
CA SER A 144 16.11 19.67 -11.62
C SER A 144 15.38 20.15 -10.37
N GLY A 145 16.15 20.53 -9.34
CA GLY A 145 15.70 20.73 -7.97
C GLY A 145 14.57 21.74 -7.74
N GLU A 146 14.12 22.46 -8.77
CA GLU A 146 12.98 23.38 -8.71
C GLU A 146 11.62 22.66 -8.65
N GLN A 147 11.42 21.53 -9.36
CA GLN A 147 10.09 20.89 -9.42
C GLN A 147 9.67 20.21 -8.11
N LEU A 148 10.63 19.73 -7.30
CA LEU A 148 10.35 19.14 -5.99
C LEU A 148 10.08 20.18 -4.90
N ARG A 149 10.64 21.39 -5.01
CA ARG A 149 10.29 22.51 -4.12
C ARG A 149 8.84 22.96 -4.33
N ILE A 150 8.33 22.83 -5.54
CA ILE A 150 6.96 23.21 -5.93
C ILE A 150 5.91 22.22 -5.40
N ALA A 151 6.22 20.92 -5.33
CA ALA A 151 5.35 19.92 -4.71
C ALA A 151 5.16 20.11 -3.19
N SER A 152 5.99 20.95 -2.56
CA SER A 152 5.87 21.37 -1.16
C SER A 152 5.24 22.76 -0.99
N SER A 153 5.12 23.58 -2.06
CA SER A 153 4.66 24.98 -1.95
C SER A 153 3.25 25.26 -2.49
N GLY A 154 2.54 24.26 -3.02
CA GLY A 154 1.11 24.40 -3.37
C GLY A 154 0.79 25.30 -4.57
N ILE A 155 1.77 25.61 -5.42
CA ILE A 155 1.54 26.46 -6.60
C ILE A 155 0.98 25.62 -7.78
N PRO A 156 -0.15 26.03 -8.40
CA PRO A 156 -0.72 25.32 -9.54
C PRO A 156 0.12 25.47 -10.82
N TYR A 157 0.16 24.38 -11.57
CA TYR A 157 0.97 24.11 -12.77
C TYR A 157 0.67 25.02 -13.98
N SER A 158 -0.38 25.84 -13.93
CA SER A 158 -0.80 26.71 -15.04
C SER A 158 0.03 27.99 -15.19
N LEU A 159 0.76 28.43 -14.16
CA LEU A 159 1.48 29.72 -14.19
C LEU A 159 2.80 29.66 -14.98
N MET A 160 3.33 28.46 -15.27
CA MET A 160 4.72 28.31 -15.69
C MET A 160 4.94 28.24 -17.21
N ASN A 161 3.87 28.14 -18.01
CA ASN A 161 4.00 28.13 -19.48
C ASN A 161 4.25 29.54 -20.08
N TYR A 162 4.19 30.60 -19.27
CA TYR A 162 4.31 31.98 -19.76
C TYR A 162 5.66 32.65 -19.49
N THR A 163 6.54 32.07 -18.66
CA THR A 163 7.77 32.77 -18.21
C THR A 163 9.06 32.22 -18.83
N GLY A 164 8.97 31.53 -19.96
CA GLY A 164 10.11 30.82 -20.56
C GLY A 164 10.23 30.93 -22.08
N SER A 165 10.19 32.13 -22.66
CA SER A 165 10.83 32.42 -23.95
C SER A 165 10.94 33.94 -24.16
N GLY A 166 12.11 34.43 -24.56
CA GLY A 166 12.41 35.87 -24.60
C GLY A 166 11.85 36.64 -25.80
N SER A 167 11.94 37.97 -25.67
CA SER A 167 11.95 39.04 -26.70
C SER A 167 10.63 39.71 -27.14
N GLN A 168 10.48 40.97 -26.69
CA GLN A 168 10.10 42.21 -27.44
C GLN A 168 8.61 42.57 -27.71
N ILE A 169 8.20 43.69 -27.06
CA ILE A 169 7.48 44.89 -27.57
C ILE A 169 5.94 44.87 -27.80
N SER A 170 5.31 45.90 -27.19
CA SER A 170 4.08 46.69 -27.49
C SER A 170 2.65 46.20 -27.21
N GLU A 171 2.02 47.02 -26.37
CA GLU A 171 0.72 47.72 -26.48
C GLU A 171 -0.64 46.99 -26.55
N ASP A 172 -1.54 47.64 -25.82
CA ASP A 172 -3.00 47.58 -25.81
C ASP A 172 -3.73 46.36 -25.23
N GLY A 173 -4.52 46.68 -24.20
CA GLY A 173 -5.31 45.74 -23.45
C GLY A 173 -6.61 45.37 -24.15
N VAL A 174 -7.01 44.11 -23.96
CA VAL A 174 -8.38 43.73 -23.62
C VAL A 174 -8.24 42.50 -22.71
N MET A 175 -8.73 42.62 -21.48
CA MET A 175 -8.84 41.50 -20.55
C MET A 175 -9.85 40.50 -21.12
N HIS A 176 -9.37 39.44 -21.77
CA HIS A 176 -10.19 38.25 -22.01
C HIS A 176 -9.91 37.26 -20.87
N ASP A 177 -10.68 37.43 -19.81
CA ASP A 177 -10.86 36.46 -18.72
C ASP A 177 -11.62 35.26 -19.28
N ASP A 178 -10.91 34.27 -19.84
CA ASP A 178 -11.52 32.99 -20.22
C ASP A 178 -10.48 31.90 -20.45
N LEU A 179 -9.98 31.31 -19.35
CA LEU A 179 -9.88 29.85 -19.25
C LEU A 179 -9.66 29.45 -17.78
N GLN A 180 -10.68 29.72 -16.97
CA GLN A 180 -10.81 29.12 -15.65
C GLN A 180 -10.94 27.60 -15.80
N ASN A 181 -9.91 26.93 -15.29
CA ASN A 181 -9.84 25.53 -14.93
C ASN A 181 -11.09 25.13 -14.12
N PRO A 182 -12.06 24.34 -14.65
CA PRO A 182 -13.13 23.84 -13.83
C PRO A 182 -12.53 22.70 -13.01
N HIS A 183 -12.20 22.97 -11.75
CA HIS A 183 -11.88 21.91 -10.80
C HIS A 183 -13.02 20.89 -10.83
N ASN A 184 -12.73 19.73 -11.43
CA ASN A 184 -13.58 18.57 -11.42
C ASN A 184 -14.09 18.39 -9.98
N GLY A 185 -15.41 18.50 -9.75
CA GLY A 185 -16.01 18.70 -8.42
C GLY A 185 -15.91 17.49 -7.46
N ILE A 186 -14.82 16.73 -7.51
CA ILE A 186 -14.39 15.73 -6.55
C ILE A 186 -13.57 16.43 -5.48
N ASN A 187 -14.10 16.49 -4.26
CA ASN A 187 -13.38 17.04 -3.13
C ASN A 187 -12.39 15.99 -2.58
N PHE A 188 -11.20 15.90 -3.19
CA PHE A 188 -10.16 14.94 -2.80
C PHE A 188 -9.72 15.07 -1.33
N GLY A 189 -9.75 16.27 -0.76
CA GLY A 189 -9.45 16.49 0.66
C GLY A 189 -10.42 15.77 1.60
N SER A 190 -11.72 15.93 1.39
CA SER A 190 -12.76 15.22 2.16
C SER A 190 -12.67 13.70 1.99
N ARG A 191 -12.28 13.24 0.80
CA ARG A 191 -12.11 11.81 0.50
C ARG A 191 -10.87 11.23 1.16
N LEU A 192 -9.80 12.01 1.30
CA LEU A 192 -8.64 11.60 2.08
C LEU A 192 -9.01 11.47 3.56
N GLN A 193 -9.72 12.46 4.11
CA GLN A 193 -10.20 12.40 5.49
C GLN A 193 -11.11 11.19 5.75
N GLN A 194 -12.04 10.89 4.83
CA GLN A 194 -12.88 9.70 4.92
C GLN A 194 -12.04 8.42 4.93
N PHE A 195 -11.04 8.34 4.06
CA PHE A 195 -10.12 7.21 4.01
C PHE A 195 -9.37 7.05 5.34
N ASP A 196 -8.78 8.13 5.85
CA ASP A 196 -8.01 8.10 7.09
C ASP A 196 -8.88 7.70 8.30
N GLN A 197 -10.11 8.21 8.40
CA GLN A 197 -11.06 7.80 9.45
C GLN A 197 -11.36 6.31 9.42
N ILE A 198 -11.59 5.74 8.23
CA ILE A 198 -11.88 4.31 8.08
C ILE A 198 -10.63 3.47 8.43
N GLN A 199 -9.43 3.92 8.05
CA GLN A 199 -8.18 3.24 8.42
C GLN A 199 -7.93 3.30 9.92
N GLN A 200 -8.22 4.43 10.57
CA GLN A 200 -8.14 4.56 12.03
C GLN A 200 -9.12 3.62 12.73
N GLN A 201 -10.36 3.49 12.24
CA GLN A 201 -11.33 2.51 12.76
C GLN A 201 -10.77 1.09 12.69
N HIS A 202 -10.22 0.67 11.56
CA HIS A 202 -9.59 -0.65 11.42
C HIS A 202 -8.44 -0.85 12.41
N ARG A 203 -7.63 0.19 12.64
CA ARG A 203 -6.54 0.17 13.63
C ARG A 203 -7.08 -0.04 15.05
N MET A 204 -8.13 0.68 15.43
CA MET A 204 -8.76 0.54 16.74
C MET A 204 -9.33 -0.87 16.93
N HIS A 205 -10.07 -1.39 15.95
CA HIS A 205 -10.62 -2.75 16.01
C HIS A 205 -9.53 -3.83 16.11
N ALA A 206 -8.43 -3.69 15.37
CA ALA A 206 -7.29 -4.61 15.45
C ALA A 206 -6.62 -4.60 16.83
N LYS A 207 -6.47 -3.42 17.44
CA LYS A 207 -5.91 -3.26 18.80
C LYS A 207 -6.82 -3.86 19.86
N THR A 208 -8.13 -3.59 19.83
CA THR A 208 -9.11 -4.16 20.77
C THR A 208 -9.19 -5.69 20.66
N GLN A 209 -9.15 -6.23 19.44
CA GLN A 209 -9.16 -7.69 19.23
C GLN A 209 -7.88 -8.37 19.75
N THR A 210 -6.75 -7.67 19.68
CA THR A 210 -5.48 -8.17 20.22
C THR A 210 -5.49 -8.14 21.75
N GLN A 211 -5.96 -7.06 22.38
CA GLN A 211 -6.06 -6.92 23.84
C GLN A 211 -7.01 -7.95 24.47
N SER A 212 -8.19 -8.17 23.89
CA SER A 212 -9.15 -9.17 24.38
C SER A 212 -8.60 -10.60 24.36
N ARG A 213 -7.76 -10.96 23.38
CA ARG A 213 -7.08 -12.27 23.34
C ARG A 213 -6.10 -12.43 24.50
N TYR A 214 -5.32 -11.39 24.84
CA TYR A 214 -4.38 -11.44 25.95
C TYR A 214 -5.09 -11.57 27.31
N SER A 215 -6.18 -10.81 27.53
CA SER A 215 -6.98 -10.91 28.76
C SER A 215 -7.70 -12.26 28.93
N SER A 216 -8.04 -12.92 27.82
CA SER A 216 -8.69 -14.25 27.85
C SER A 216 -7.70 -15.38 28.18
N THR A 217 -6.42 -15.19 27.92
CA THR A 217 -5.37 -16.20 28.23
C THR A 217 -4.85 -16.13 29.66
N SER A 218 -5.05 -15.01 30.37
CA SER A 218 -4.65 -14.88 31.78
C SER A 218 -5.68 -15.45 32.76
N SER A 219 -6.97 -15.48 32.40
CA SER A 219 -8.05 -15.96 33.29
C SER A 219 -8.20 -17.48 33.39
N THR A 220 -7.54 -18.27 32.52
CA THR A 220 -7.62 -19.74 32.54
C THR A 220 -6.55 -20.44 33.39
N LYS A 221 -5.68 -19.70 34.12
CA LYS A 221 -4.62 -20.30 34.96
C LYS A 221 -4.83 -20.17 36.48
N GLU A 222 -5.92 -19.56 36.94
CA GLU A 222 -6.13 -19.24 38.37
C GLU A 222 -7.31 -19.96 39.03
N VAL A 223 -7.61 -21.21 38.66
CA VAL A 223 -8.52 -22.07 39.46
C VAL A 223 -8.06 -23.52 39.44
N GLN A 224 -7.13 -23.85 40.36
CA GLN A 224 -7.05 -25.12 41.12
C GLN A 224 -5.63 -25.32 41.67
N ARG A 225 -5.36 -24.74 42.83
CA ARG A 225 -4.41 -25.32 43.78
C ARG A 225 -5.00 -25.18 45.17
N MET A 226 -5.91 -26.09 45.49
CA MET A 226 -6.40 -26.26 46.86
C MET A 226 -5.37 -27.12 47.61
N GLU A 227 -4.90 -26.59 48.74
CA GLU A 227 -3.96 -27.22 49.66
C GLU A 227 -4.50 -28.53 50.25
N GLU A 228 -3.60 -29.50 50.50
CA GLU A 228 -3.72 -30.48 51.58
C GLU A 228 -2.34 -30.73 52.25
N PRO A 229 -2.28 -31.14 53.53
CA PRO A 229 -1.19 -30.82 54.46
C PRO A 229 -0.17 -31.96 54.72
N LYS A 230 1.03 -31.57 55.18
CA LYS A 230 2.15 -32.37 55.76
C LYS A 230 1.67 -33.21 56.97
N ARG A 231 2.17 -34.40 57.39
CA ARG A 231 3.50 -35.11 57.47
C ARG A 231 3.22 -36.50 58.19
N PRO A 232 4.16 -37.39 58.62
CA PRO A 232 5.63 -37.50 58.43
C PRO A 232 6.24 -38.92 58.16
N SER A 233 7.49 -38.90 57.68
CA SER A 233 8.66 -39.81 57.79
C SER A 233 8.58 -41.24 58.36
N ALA A 234 9.18 -42.21 57.65
CA ALA A 234 9.90 -43.36 58.22
C ALA A 234 11.03 -43.84 57.27
N ALA A 235 12.15 -44.25 57.87
CA ALA A 235 13.46 -44.52 57.29
C ALA A 235 13.61 -45.88 56.58
N GLN A 236 14.60 -46.03 55.69
CA GLN A 236 15.76 -46.94 55.86
C GLN A 236 16.64 -47.04 54.59
N GLU A 237 17.94 -46.83 54.79
CA GLU A 237 19.04 -47.20 53.90
C GLU A 237 19.19 -48.74 53.83
N LEU A 238 19.59 -49.32 52.68
CA LEU A 238 20.81 -50.16 52.53
C LEU A 238 20.95 -50.82 51.12
N SER A 239 22.12 -50.59 50.52
CA SER A 239 23.01 -51.57 49.83
C SER A 239 22.59 -52.42 48.60
N ARG A 240 23.32 -52.10 47.50
CA ARG A 240 24.07 -52.95 46.53
C ARG A 240 23.38 -53.81 45.42
N PRO A 241 24.05 -53.96 44.24
CA PRO A 241 23.58 -54.70 43.06
C PRO A 241 24.20 -56.11 42.93
N PRO A 242 23.81 -56.92 41.91
CA PRO A 242 24.84 -57.55 41.06
C PRO A 242 24.49 -57.79 39.56
N SER A 243 25.52 -57.58 38.72
CA SER A 243 26.16 -58.47 37.72
C SER A 243 25.44 -59.38 36.70
N ARG A 244 25.84 -59.17 35.42
CA ARG A 244 26.27 -60.12 34.34
C ARG A 244 25.28 -61.08 33.65
N SER A 245 25.16 -60.94 32.31
CA SER A 245 25.79 -61.82 31.27
C SER A 245 25.41 -61.33 29.85
N LEU A 246 26.34 -60.93 28.97
CA LEU A 246 27.15 -61.73 28.02
C LEU A 246 26.35 -62.51 26.97
N ARG A 247 26.23 -61.96 25.75
CA ARG A 247 26.34 -62.77 24.52
C ARG A 247 26.96 -61.95 23.38
N ARG A 248 28.01 -62.53 22.78
CA ARG A 248 28.92 -61.96 21.78
C ARG A 248 28.81 -62.78 20.50
N GLY A 249 28.53 -62.11 19.38
CA GLY A 249 28.89 -62.45 17.97
C GLY A 249 28.26 -63.69 17.31
N PRO A 250 28.53 -63.94 16.00
CA PRO A 250 29.41 -63.19 15.08
C PRO A 250 28.90 -63.00 13.62
N GLY A 251 29.67 -62.24 12.82
CA GLY A 251 29.79 -62.29 11.33
C GLY A 251 28.61 -61.76 10.49
N GLN A 252 28.76 -61.20 9.28
CA GLN A 252 29.87 -61.22 8.34
C GLN A 252 29.65 -60.12 7.26
N LEU A 253 30.76 -59.65 6.70
CA LEU A 253 30.89 -58.74 5.54
C LEU A 253 30.48 -59.38 4.20
N GLN A 254 30.38 -58.52 3.17
CA GLN A 254 30.21 -58.72 1.70
C GLN A 254 28.75 -58.60 1.21
N LEU A 255 28.42 -57.81 0.19
CA LEU A 255 29.16 -57.21 -0.94
C LEU A 255 28.72 -55.75 -1.19
#